data_AF-A0A3B9YPH3-F1
#
_entry.id   AF-A0A3B9YPH3-F1
#
_cell.length_a   1.000
_cell.length_b   1.000
_cell.length_c   1.000
_cell.angle_alpha   90.00
_cell.angle_beta   90.00
_cell.angle_gamma   90.00
#
_symmetry.space_group_name_H-M   'P 1'
#
loop_
_entity.id
_entity.type
_entity.pdbx_description
1 polymer ?
#
loop_
_entity_poly.entity_id
_entity_poly.type
_entity_poly.pdbx_seq_one_letter_code
_entity_poly.pdbx_strand_id
1 'polypeptide(L)'
;MRQAGPQISTFGLDALGFRNVASAEWNLPMAALVERAVARGEGHVAKDGPLVVKTGIHTGRSAGDKFVVVEPSVEKHIWWANNKSITPAQFEALFQGFMSYAQNKELFVQDLFGGADPTYRLPVRVVTELAWHSLFIQHLLIEPTAAEREAFLPGFTIIDFPGFQADPKVHGTAGGTVIAVSFERKLVLIGGTSYAGEMKKSVFTILNYLLPPKHVMPMHCSVNVGKDGDAAVFFGLSGTGKTTLSADPHRTLIGDDEHGWGATGTFNFEGGCYAKMIRLSPEAEPEIYATTKRFGTVLENVVMDPVTRELDL
;
A
#
# COMPACT_ATOMS: atom_id res chain seq x y z
N MET A 1 -18.91 -10.63 -14.74
CA MET A 1 -17.61 -10.59 -14.05
C MET A 1 -17.10 -12.01 -13.89
N ARG A 2 -15.99 -12.37 -14.55
CA ARG A 2 -15.26 -13.61 -14.25
C ARG A 2 -14.58 -13.45 -12.90
N GLN A 3 -14.79 -14.39 -11.97
CA GLN A 3 -14.06 -14.44 -10.69
C GLN A 3 -13.02 -15.55 -10.78
N ALA A 4 -11.78 -15.26 -10.39
CA ALA A 4 -10.68 -16.23 -10.39
C ALA A 4 -9.70 -15.95 -9.24
N GLY A 5 -8.81 -16.91 -8.96
CA GLY A 5 -7.82 -16.81 -7.88
C GLY A 5 -8.22 -17.57 -6.61
N PRO A 6 -7.28 -17.74 -5.66
CA PRO A 6 -7.54 -18.46 -4.42
C PRO A 6 -8.56 -17.73 -3.53
N GLN A 7 -9.53 -18.49 -3.03
CA GLN A 7 -10.49 -18.07 -2.00
C GLN A 7 -11.16 -16.71 -2.31
N ILE A 8 -12.13 -16.75 -3.21
CA ILE A 8 -12.98 -15.61 -3.56
C ILE A 8 -13.81 -15.23 -2.32
N SER A 9 -13.76 -13.96 -1.91
CA SER A 9 -14.48 -13.49 -0.74
C SER A 9 -16.00 -13.59 -0.91
N THR A 10 -16.70 -13.91 0.17
CA THR A 10 -18.17 -13.89 0.25
C THR A 10 -18.73 -12.46 0.23
N PHE A 11 -17.95 -11.47 0.67
CA PHE A 11 -18.25 -10.05 0.48
C PHE A 11 -17.69 -9.62 -0.88
N GLY A 12 -18.47 -9.75 -1.96
CA GLY A 12 -18.00 -9.50 -3.33
C GLY A 12 -17.77 -8.02 -3.67
N LEU A 13 -17.13 -7.77 -4.83
CA LEU A 13 -16.94 -6.40 -5.36
C LEU A 13 -18.27 -5.70 -5.68
N ASP A 14 -19.33 -6.46 -5.93
CA ASP A 14 -20.68 -5.93 -6.12
C ASP A 14 -21.23 -5.21 -4.87
N ALA A 15 -20.87 -5.67 -3.68
CA ALA A 15 -21.19 -4.97 -2.43
C ALA A 15 -20.45 -3.62 -2.30
N LEU A 16 -19.32 -3.47 -3.00
CA LEU A 16 -18.55 -2.22 -3.10
C LEU A 16 -19.00 -1.30 -4.25
N GLY A 17 -20.07 -1.67 -4.98
CA GLY A 17 -20.63 -0.88 -6.08
C GLY A 17 -20.09 -1.21 -7.47
N PHE A 18 -19.12 -2.12 -7.60
CA PHE A 18 -18.59 -2.51 -8.91
C PHE A 18 -19.66 -3.23 -9.74
N ARG A 19 -19.77 -2.86 -11.02
CA ARG A 19 -20.68 -3.47 -11.99
C ARG A 19 -19.93 -3.65 -13.31
N ASN A 20 -20.27 -4.70 -14.06
CA ASN A 20 -19.74 -4.95 -15.40
C ASN A 20 -18.20 -4.97 -15.52
N VAL A 21 -17.46 -5.31 -14.47
CA VAL A 21 -16.02 -5.55 -14.59
C VAL A 21 -15.79 -6.85 -15.38
N ALA A 22 -14.75 -6.89 -16.22
CA ALA A 22 -14.47 -8.04 -17.07
C ALA A 22 -14.07 -9.25 -16.21
N SER A 23 -13.11 -9.05 -15.32
CA SER A 23 -12.72 -10.04 -14.31
C SER A 23 -12.26 -9.40 -13.01
N ALA A 24 -12.33 -10.16 -11.93
CA ALA A 24 -11.61 -9.89 -10.70
C ALA A 24 -10.80 -11.13 -10.30
N GLU A 25 -9.49 -10.93 -10.18
CA GLU A 25 -8.51 -11.95 -9.83
C GLU A 25 -8.11 -11.75 -8.35
N TRP A 26 -8.54 -12.67 -7.49
CA TRP A 26 -8.47 -12.57 -6.05
C TRP A 26 -7.22 -13.23 -5.49
N ASN A 27 -6.53 -12.54 -4.59
CA ASN A 27 -5.46 -13.05 -3.74
C ASN A 27 -4.40 -13.83 -4.52
N LEU A 28 -4.11 -13.43 -5.75
CA LEU A 28 -3.16 -14.13 -6.59
C LEU A 28 -1.80 -14.25 -5.87
N PRO A 29 -1.13 -15.40 -5.97
CA PRO A 29 0.20 -15.56 -5.38
C PRO A 29 1.22 -14.69 -6.13
N MET A 30 2.31 -14.35 -5.45
CA MET A 30 3.40 -13.52 -5.98
C MET A 30 3.81 -13.90 -7.42
N ALA A 31 4.05 -15.19 -7.67
CA ALA A 31 4.50 -15.64 -8.99
C ALA A 31 3.48 -15.31 -10.10
N ALA A 32 2.19 -15.54 -9.83
CA ALA A 32 1.13 -15.21 -10.78
C ALA A 32 1.02 -13.70 -11.01
N LEU A 33 1.20 -12.87 -9.97
CA LEU A 33 1.19 -11.42 -10.13
C LEU A 33 2.38 -10.92 -10.96
N VAL A 34 3.57 -11.49 -10.79
CA VAL A 34 4.73 -11.18 -11.65
C VAL A 34 4.43 -11.56 -13.11
N GLU A 35 3.91 -12.76 -13.36
CA GLU A 35 3.51 -13.20 -14.71
C GLU A 35 2.49 -12.24 -15.34
N ARG A 36 1.47 -11.83 -14.58
CA ARG A 36 0.45 -10.89 -15.04
C ARG A 36 1.04 -9.52 -15.34
N ALA A 37 1.89 -8.99 -14.47
CA ALA A 37 2.54 -7.69 -14.67
C ALA A 37 3.40 -7.70 -15.95
N VAL A 38 4.19 -8.75 -16.18
CA VAL A 38 5.01 -8.90 -17.39
C VAL A 38 4.15 -9.06 -18.63
N ALA A 39 3.15 -9.95 -18.60
CA ALA A 39 2.26 -10.18 -19.74
C ALA A 39 1.45 -8.94 -20.14
N ARG A 40 1.15 -8.06 -19.19
CA ARG A 40 0.44 -6.80 -19.39
C ARG A 40 1.38 -5.63 -19.72
N GLY A 41 2.69 -5.86 -19.77
CA GLY A 41 3.68 -4.82 -20.07
C GLY A 41 3.81 -3.76 -18.97
N GLU A 42 3.42 -4.09 -17.73
CA GLU A 42 3.47 -3.17 -16.59
C GLU A 42 4.88 -3.05 -15.99
N GLY A 43 5.77 -3.99 -16.31
CA GLY A 43 7.15 -4.03 -15.86
C GLY A 43 7.97 -5.06 -16.61
N HIS A 44 9.26 -5.15 -16.27
CA HIS A 44 10.21 -6.07 -16.88
C HIS A 44 11.03 -6.80 -15.83
N VAL A 45 11.33 -8.07 -16.08
CA VAL A 45 12.20 -8.87 -15.20
C VAL A 45 13.66 -8.50 -15.46
N ALA A 46 14.40 -8.19 -14.39
CA ALA A 46 15.84 -7.96 -14.46
C ALA A 46 16.62 -9.30 -14.47
N LYS A 47 17.93 -9.25 -14.75
CA LYS A 47 18.82 -10.42 -14.90
C LYS A 47 18.67 -11.48 -13.80
N ASP A 48 18.51 -11.06 -12.55
CA ASP A 48 18.44 -11.93 -11.37
C ASP A 48 17.00 -12.17 -10.85
N GLY A 49 15.98 -11.80 -11.64
CA GLY A 49 14.58 -12.09 -11.36
C GLY A 49 13.68 -11.00 -10.75
N PRO A 50 14.14 -9.86 -10.19
CA PRO A 50 13.19 -8.86 -9.67
C PRO A 50 12.41 -8.20 -10.81
N LEU A 51 11.21 -7.72 -10.50
CA LEU A 51 10.35 -6.97 -11.40
C LEU A 51 10.69 -5.47 -11.31
N VAL A 52 11.18 -4.89 -12.40
CA VAL A 52 11.44 -3.45 -12.52
C VAL A 52 10.21 -2.77 -13.14
N VAL A 53 9.70 -1.76 -12.45
CA VAL A 53 8.50 -0.98 -12.84
C VAL A 53 8.82 0.51 -12.91
N LYS A 54 8.00 1.27 -13.63
CA LYS A 54 8.10 2.73 -13.72
C LYS A 54 6.79 3.38 -13.34
N THR A 55 6.84 4.45 -12.56
CA THR A 55 5.65 5.16 -12.06
C THR A 55 5.36 6.46 -12.81
N GLY A 56 6.14 6.75 -13.86
CA GLY A 56 5.97 7.94 -14.69
C GLY A 56 6.34 9.22 -13.95
N ILE A 57 5.45 10.21 -14.00
CA ILE A 57 5.70 11.56 -13.48
C ILE A 57 5.81 11.56 -11.94
N HIS A 58 5.02 10.71 -11.27
CA HIS A 58 5.00 10.62 -9.82
C HIS A 58 5.98 9.56 -9.33
N THR A 59 7.20 9.97 -8.98
CA THR A 59 8.23 9.11 -8.37
C THR A 59 8.27 9.23 -6.84
N GLY A 60 7.19 9.75 -6.25
CA GLY A 60 7.08 10.07 -4.83
C GLY A 60 5.67 10.50 -4.47
N ARG A 61 5.44 10.77 -3.18
CA ARG A 61 4.12 11.14 -2.67
C ARG A 61 3.62 12.47 -3.23
N SER A 62 2.34 12.52 -3.53
CA SER A 62 1.62 13.73 -3.94
C SER A 62 0.83 14.29 -2.76
N ALA A 63 1.53 14.80 -1.74
CA ALA A 63 0.90 15.28 -0.50
C ALA A 63 -0.13 16.40 -0.73
N GLY A 64 0.03 17.17 -1.81
CA GLY A 64 -0.91 18.19 -2.24
C GLY A 64 -2.23 17.63 -2.80
N ASP A 65 -2.30 16.35 -3.12
CA ASP A 65 -3.45 15.73 -3.79
C ASP A 65 -4.18 14.73 -2.89
N LYS A 66 -3.85 14.74 -1.59
CA LYS A 66 -4.52 13.94 -0.56
C LYS A 66 -5.61 14.73 0.14
N PHE A 67 -6.80 14.14 0.23
CA PHE A 67 -8.00 14.73 0.79
C PHE A 67 -8.67 13.80 1.80
N VAL A 68 -9.27 14.38 2.84
CA VAL A 68 -10.17 13.70 3.77
C VAL A 68 -11.58 14.23 3.57
N VAL A 69 -12.56 13.34 3.48
CA VAL A 69 -13.97 13.75 3.33
C VAL A 69 -14.45 14.42 4.61
N VAL A 70 -15.13 15.57 4.47
CA VAL A 70 -15.76 16.26 5.60
C VAL A 70 -17.06 15.54 5.97
N GLU A 71 -16.95 14.52 6.82
CA GLU A 71 -18.08 13.71 7.29
C GLU A 71 -18.41 14.05 8.75
N PRO A 72 -19.69 14.17 9.13
CA PRO A 72 -20.07 14.55 10.50
C PRO A 72 -19.47 13.66 11.59
N SER A 73 -19.25 12.38 11.27
CA SER A 73 -18.70 11.37 12.19
C SER A 73 -17.22 11.59 12.54
N VAL A 74 -16.46 12.31 11.70
CA VAL A 74 -15.01 12.52 11.89
C VAL A 74 -14.59 13.97 11.90
N GLU A 75 -15.46 14.90 11.48
CA GLU A 75 -15.14 16.31 11.28
C GLU A 75 -14.42 16.96 12.48
N LYS A 76 -14.85 16.64 13.70
CA LYS A 76 -14.27 17.19 14.93
C LYS A 76 -12.94 16.57 15.34
N HIS A 77 -12.58 15.42 14.76
CA HIS A 77 -11.37 14.67 15.10
C HIS A 77 -10.21 14.96 14.12
N ILE A 78 -10.53 15.42 12.91
CA ILE A 78 -9.51 15.69 11.89
C ILE A 78 -8.82 17.03 12.14
N TRP A 79 -7.49 17.02 12.08
CA TRP A 79 -6.69 18.24 12.12
C TRP A 79 -6.66 18.91 10.73
N TRP A 80 -7.68 19.73 10.45
CA TRP A 80 -7.89 20.36 9.13
C TRP A 80 -6.80 21.38 8.72
N ALA A 81 -6.05 21.94 9.67
CA ALA A 81 -4.94 22.83 9.31
C ALA A 81 -3.80 22.10 8.57
N ASN A 82 -3.75 20.76 8.65
CA ASN A 82 -2.73 19.94 8.00
C ASN A 82 -3.32 18.92 7.00
N ASN A 83 -4.64 18.88 6.83
CA ASN A 83 -5.31 17.95 5.93
C ASN A 83 -6.22 18.73 4.98
N LYS A 84 -6.11 18.47 3.67
CA LYS A 84 -7.05 19.05 2.71
C LYS A 84 -8.39 18.35 2.81
N SER A 85 -9.46 19.10 2.58
CA SER A 85 -10.82 18.61 2.62
C SER A 85 -11.41 18.40 1.23
N ILE A 86 -12.33 17.45 1.15
CA ILE A 86 -13.24 17.29 0.02
C ILE A 86 -14.66 17.11 0.58
N THR A 87 -15.67 17.61 -0.13
CA THR A 87 -17.06 17.46 0.34
C THR A 87 -17.58 16.04 0.08
N PRO A 88 -18.59 15.58 0.84
CA PRO A 88 -19.24 14.28 0.57
C PRO A 88 -19.77 14.15 -0.87
N ALA A 89 -20.31 15.24 -1.44
CA ALA A 89 -20.82 15.25 -2.81
C ALA A 89 -19.70 15.07 -3.86
N GLN A 90 -18.57 15.73 -3.67
CA GLN A 90 -17.40 15.57 -4.54
C GLN A 90 -16.79 14.18 -4.41
N PHE A 91 -16.74 13.62 -3.19
CA PHE A 91 -16.31 12.23 -2.99
C PHE A 91 -17.24 11.22 -3.65
N GLU A 92 -18.56 11.45 -3.59
CA GLU A 92 -19.51 10.59 -4.29
C GLU A 92 -19.34 10.68 -5.80
N ALA A 93 -19.11 11.88 -6.36
CA ALA A 93 -18.80 12.04 -7.77
C ALA A 93 -17.50 11.29 -8.18
N LEU A 94 -16.45 11.38 -7.36
CA LEU A 94 -15.23 10.59 -7.54
C LEU A 94 -15.52 9.09 -7.52
N PHE A 95 -16.27 8.63 -6.52
CA PHE A 95 -16.64 7.22 -6.39
C PHE A 95 -17.37 6.71 -7.64
N GLN A 96 -18.37 7.45 -8.14
CA GLN A 96 -19.06 7.10 -9.38
C GLN A 96 -18.12 7.10 -10.60
N GLY A 97 -17.19 8.05 -10.65
CA GLY A 97 -16.12 8.07 -11.66
C GLY A 97 -15.25 6.82 -11.63
N PHE A 98 -14.81 6.38 -10.45
CA PHE A 98 -14.05 5.13 -10.27
C PHE A 98 -14.85 3.89 -10.68
N MET A 99 -16.14 3.82 -10.31
CA MET A 99 -17.01 2.71 -10.70
C MET A 99 -17.23 2.66 -12.21
N SER A 100 -17.38 3.83 -12.85
CA SER A 100 -17.49 3.93 -14.31
C SER A 100 -16.20 3.52 -15.01
N TYR A 101 -15.05 4.00 -14.51
CA TYR A 101 -13.72 3.65 -15.02
C TYR A 101 -13.42 2.14 -14.91
N ALA A 102 -13.93 1.48 -13.88
CA ALA A 102 -13.75 0.05 -13.66
C ALA A 102 -14.51 -0.84 -14.66
N GLN A 103 -15.50 -0.31 -15.38
CA GLN A 103 -16.28 -1.13 -16.32
C GLN A 103 -15.39 -1.77 -17.39
N ASN A 104 -15.65 -3.04 -17.67
CA ASN A 104 -14.92 -3.88 -18.62
C ASN A 104 -13.41 -4.05 -18.33
N LYS A 105 -12.93 -3.64 -17.15
CA LYS A 105 -11.55 -3.87 -16.73
C LYS A 105 -11.37 -5.22 -16.06
N GLU A 106 -10.17 -5.75 -16.18
CA GLU A 106 -9.65 -6.81 -15.32
C GLU A 106 -9.08 -6.14 -14.06
N LEU A 107 -9.52 -6.57 -12.88
CA LEU A 107 -9.10 -6.04 -11.58
C LEU A 107 -8.37 -7.12 -10.79
N PHE A 108 -7.45 -6.70 -9.92
CA PHE A 108 -6.76 -7.55 -8.96
C PHE A 108 -7.20 -7.17 -7.55
N VAL A 109 -7.49 -8.16 -6.71
CA VAL A 109 -7.98 -7.95 -5.35
C VAL A 109 -7.06 -8.65 -4.36
N GLN A 110 -6.62 -7.95 -3.33
CA GLN A 110 -5.86 -8.51 -2.22
C GLN A 110 -6.57 -8.23 -0.90
N ASP A 111 -6.83 -9.29 -0.14
CA ASP A 111 -7.32 -9.24 1.23
C ASP A 111 -6.13 -9.44 2.18
N LEU A 112 -5.80 -8.41 2.95
CA LEU A 112 -4.56 -8.28 3.73
C LEU A 112 -4.84 -7.67 5.11
N PHE A 113 -3.86 -7.72 6.02
CA PHE A 113 -3.94 -7.05 7.31
C PHE A 113 -2.89 -5.95 7.45
N GLY A 114 -3.31 -4.77 7.93
CA GLY A 114 -2.42 -3.77 8.50
C GLY A 114 -2.36 -3.92 10.02
N GLY A 115 -1.19 -4.21 10.58
CA GLY A 115 -1.01 -4.51 12.01
C GLY A 115 -0.77 -5.99 12.30
N ALA A 116 0.37 -6.29 12.94
CA ALA A 116 0.74 -7.65 13.34
C ALA A 116 0.05 -8.13 14.63
N ASP A 117 -0.40 -7.22 15.49
CA ASP A 117 -1.17 -7.59 16.69
C ASP A 117 -2.63 -7.93 16.30
N PRO A 118 -3.09 -9.18 16.47
CA PRO A 118 -4.44 -9.61 16.10
C PRO A 118 -5.57 -8.83 16.78
N THR A 119 -5.30 -8.21 17.93
CA THR A 119 -6.25 -7.37 18.68
C THR A 119 -6.52 -6.05 17.97
N TYR A 120 -5.52 -5.51 17.28
CA TYR A 120 -5.53 -4.16 16.73
C TYR A 120 -5.48 -4.12 15.20
N ARG A 121 -5.17 -5.24 14.54
CA ARG A 121 -5.03 -5.31 13.09
C ARG A 121 -6.29 -4.86 12.35
N LEU A 122 -6.06 -4.23 11.21
CA LEU A 122 -7.08 -3.75 10.30
C LEU A 122 -7.15 -4.69 9.10
N PRO A 123 -8.28 -5.38 8.85
CA PRO A 123 -8.52 -6.06 7.58
C PRO A 123 -8.68 -5.01 6.47
N VAL A 124 -7.78 -5.03 5.49
CA VAL A 124 -7.75 -4.12 4.35
C VAL A 124 -7.97 -4.91 3.07
N ARG A 125 -8.99 -4.55 2.30
CA ARG A 125 -9.12 -4.98 0.91
C ARG A 125 -8.48 -3.95 -0.01
N VAL A 126 -7.67 -4.39 -0.95
CA VAL A 126 -7.05 -3.53 -1.95
C VAL A 126 -7.47 -4.00 -3.33
N VAL A 127 -8.12 -3.12 -4.09
CA VAL A 127 -8.58 -3.36 -5.46
C VAL A 127 -7.75 -2.50 -6.38
N THR A 128 -7.03 -3.13 -7.31
CA THR A 128 -6.09 -2.46 -8.20
C THR A 128 -6.39 -2.79 -9.66
N GLU A 129 -6.04 -1.89 -10.58
CA GLU A 129 -6.08 -2.20 -12.03
C GLU A 129 -4.75 -2.76 -12.57
N LEU A 130 -3.65 -2.62 -11.81
CA LEU A 130 -2.32 -3.09 -12.18
C LEU A 130 -1.93 -4.30 -11.32
N ALA A 131 -1.41 -5.35 -11.95
CA ALA A 131 -0.93 -6.54 -11.27
C ALA A 131 0.25 -6.23 -10.35
N TRP A 132 1.17 -5.36 -10.77
CA TRP A 132 2.32 -5.02 -9.94
C TRP A 132 1.96 -4.18 -8.70
N HIS A 133 0.90 -3.38 -8.74
CA HIS A 133 0.37 -2.70 -7.54
C HIS A 133 -0.20 -3.72 -6.54
N SER A 134 -0.93 -4.72 -7.04
CA SER A 134 -1.38 -5.85 -6.22
C SER A 134 -0.20 -6.62 -5.62
N LEU A 135 0.90 -6.79 -6.36
CA LEU A 135 2.11 -7.45 -5.86
C LEU A 135 2.81 -6.61 -4.78
N PHE A 136 2.95 -5.31 -5.02
CA PHE A 136 3.53 -4.37 -4.07
C PHE A 136 2.81 -4.44 -2.73
N ILE A 137 1.48 -4.36 -2.73
CA ILE A 137 0.72 -4.30 -1.48
C ILE A 137 0.68 -5.66 -0.78
N GLN A 138 0.73 -6.77 -1.53
CA GLN A 138 0.89 -8.13 -0.98
C GLN A 138 2.21 -8.28 -0.22
N HIS A 139 3.32 -7.78 -0.77
CA HIS A 139 4.60 -7.79 -0.08
C HIS A 139 4.61 -6.90 1.15
N LEU A 140 3.86 -5.80 1.11
CA LEU A 140 3.94 -4.78 2.14
C LEU A 140 3.07 -5.07 3.36
N LEU A 141 1.86 -5.58 3.18
CA LEU A 141 0.95 -5.89 4.28
C LEU A 141 1.03 -7.36 4.67
N ILE A 142 0.33 -7.73 5.73
CA ILE A 142 0.41 -9.07 6.30
C ILE A 142 -0.62 -9.97 5.60
N GLU A 143 -0.15 -11.06 5.00
CA GLU A 143 -1.01 -12.03 4.33
C GLU A 143 -1.83 -12.86 5.34
N PRO A 144 -3.17 -12.95 5.18
CA PRO A 144 -3.99 -13.81 6.01
C PRO A 144 -3.71 -15.29 5.73
N THR A 145 -3.86 -16.11 6.77
CA THR A 145 -3.92 -17.58 6.63
C THR A 145 -5.16 -18.02 5.83
N ALA A 146 -5.16 -19.24 5.32
CA ALA A 146 -6.30 -19.77 4.54
C ALA A 146 -7.64 -19.72 5.30
N ALA A 147 -7.63 -19.94 6.63
CA ALA A 147 -8.83 -19.86 7.46
C ALA A 147 -9.28 -18.40 7.67
N GLU A 148 -8.34 -17.46 7.83
CA GLU A 148 -8.66 -16.04 7.94
C GLU A 148 -9.20 -15.46 6.64
N ARG A 149 -8.72 -15.93 5.48
CA ARG A 149 -9.24 -15.53 4.17
C ARG A 149 -10.70 -15.95 3.96
N GLU A 150 -11.09 -17.13 4.43
CA GLU A 150 -12.48 -17.60 4.33
C GLU A 150 -13.45 -16.71 5.13
N ALA A 151 -13.02 -16.26 6.30
CA ALA A 151 -13.80 -15.38 7.17
C ALA A 151 -13.51 -13.88 6.95
N PHE A 152 -12.78 -13.52 5.89
CA PHE A 152 -12.29 -12.15 5.72
C PHE A 152 -13.40 -11.16 5.42
N LEU A 153 -13.57 -10.19 6.31
CA LEU A 153 -14.48 -9.05 6.14
C LEU A 153 -13.65 -7.76 6.14
N PRO A 154 -13.61 -6.98 5.03
CA PRO A 154 -12.81 -5.77 4.98
C PRO A 154 -13.31 -4.73 6.00
N GLY A 155 -12.38 -4.26 6.83
CA GLY A 155 -12.57 -3.12 7.73
C GLY A 155 -12.28 -1.79 7.05
N PHE A 156 -11.50 -1.80 5.97
CA PHE A 156 -11.31 -0.71 5.04
C PHE A 156 -11.09 -1.26 3.63
N THR A 157 -11.45 -0.49 2.61
CA THR A 157 -11.15 -0.80 1.22
C THR A 157 -10.31 0.32 0.60
N ILE A 158 -9.29 -0.03 -0.17
CA ILE A 158 -8.52 0.88 -1.02
C ILE A 158 -8.82 0.49 -2.46
N ILE A 159 -9.23 1.46 -3.28
CA ILE A 159 -9.39 1.31 -4.73
C ILE A 159 -8.34 2.18 -5.40
N ASP A 160 -7.42 1.54 -6.10
CA ASP A 160 -6.25 2.18 -6.69
C ASP A 160 -6.24 1.99 -8.22
N PHE A 161 -6.53 3.09 -8.93
CA PHE A 161 -6.65 3.17 -10.37
C PHE A 161 -5.76 4.30 -10.91
N PRO A 162 -4.44 4.10 -11.02
CA PRO A 162 -3.50 5.09 -11.55
C PRO A 162 -3.92 5.76 -12.87
N GLY A 163 -4.64 5.06 -13.74
CA GLY A 163 -5.11 5.59 -15.01
C GLY A 163 -6.41 6.43 -14.92
N PHE A 164 -7.12 6.41 -13.79
CA PHE A 164 -8.23 7.33 -13.55
C PHE A 164 -7.68 8.74 -13.32
N GLN A 165 -8.27 9.75 -13.97
CA GLN A 165 -7.91 11.17 -13.79
C GLN A 165 -9.11 11.91 -13.22
N ALA A 166 -8.92 12.58 -12.08
CA ALA A 166 -9.95 13.44 -11.51
C ALA A 166 -10.17 14.69 -12.40
N ASP A 167 -11.43 15.06 -12.62
CA ASP A 167 -11.80 16.37 -13.15
C ASP A 167 -11.83 17.40 -12.01
N PRO A 168 -10.93 18.41 -11.99
CA PRO A 168 -10.92 19.47 -10.97
C PRO A 168 -12.25 20.20 -10.79
N LYS A 169 -13.02 20.37 -11.87
CA LYS A 169 -14.29 21.12 -11.83
C LYS A 169 -15.39 20.33 -11.13
N VAL A 170 -15.38 19.00 -11.27
CA VAL A 170 -16.40 18.11 -10.70
C VAL A 170 -15.99 17.65 -9.30
N HIS A 171 -14.72 17.28 -9.14
CA HIS A 171 -14.23 16.62 -7.94
C HIS A 171 -13.58 17.58 -6.94
N GLY A 172 -13.32 18.84 -7.31
CA GLY A 172 -12.68 19.81 -6.41
C GLY A 172 -11.20 19.53 -6.12
N THR A 173 -10.53 18.78 -6.99
CA THR A 173 -9.09 18.51 -6.91
C THR A 173 -8.29 19.63 -7.58
N ALA A 174 -6.97 19.69 -7.32
CA ALA A 174 -6.09 20.66 -7.98
C ALA A 174 -5.70 20.22 -9.41
N GLY A 175 -5.64 18.92 -9.65
CA GLY A 175 -5.33 18.30 -10.94
C GLY A 175 -5.99 16.93 -11.07
N GLY A 176 -5.44 16.09 -11.96
CA GLY A 176 -5.92 14.74 -12.21
C GLY A 176 -5.60 13.72 -11.10
N THR A 177 -4.57 14.00 -10.30
CA THR A 177 -4.16 13.15 -9.18
C THR A 177 -5.09 13.34 -7.98
N VAL A 178 -5.46 12.24 -7.32
CA VAL A 178 -6.32 12.26 -6.15
C VAL A 178 -6.05 11.07 -5.22
N ILE A 179 -5.97 11.35 -3.93
CA ILE A 179 -5.96 10.37 -2.84
C ILE A 179 -7.04 10.78 -1.84
N ALA A 180 -8.26 10.26 -1.99
CA ALA A 180 -9.39 10.68 -1.17
C ALA A 180 -9.76 9.60 -0.14
N VAL A 181 -9.85 9.99 1.14
CA VAL A 181 -10.16 9.07 2.26
C VAL A 181 -11.51 9.44 2.88
N SER A 182 -12.46 8.50 2.84
CA SER A 182 -13.70 8.53 3.62
C SER A 182 -13.60 7.56 4.79
N PHE A 183 -13.71 8.09 6.01
CA PHE A 183 -13.66 7.28 7.23
C PHE A 183 -15.00 6.65 7.54
N GLU A 184 -16.10 7.33 7.23
CA GLU A 184 -17.46 6.82 7.43
C GLU A 184 -17.76 5.65 6.47
N ARG A 185 -17.40 5.79 5.18
CA ARG A 185 -17.55 4.72 4.19
C ARG A 185 -16.43 3.67 4.24
N LYS A 186 -15.38 3.92 5.04
CA LYS A 186 -14.20 3.06 5.16
C LYS A 186 -13.55 2.77 3.80
N LEU A 187 -13.35 3.83 3.01
CA LEU A 187 -12.94 3.75 1.62
C LEU A 187 -11.82 4.76 1.31
N VAL A 188 -10.82 4.33 0.57
CA VAL A 188 -9.79 5.18 -0.04
C VAL A 188 -9.86 5.04 -1.57
N LEU A 189 -9.84 6.17 -2.27
CA LEU A 189 -9.77 6.24 -3.73
C LEU A 189 -8.44 6.87 -4.14
N ILE A 190 -7.64 6.16 -4.92
CA ILE A 190 -6.34 6.60 -5.43
C ILE A 190 -6.38 6.62 -6.96
N GLY A 191 -6.11 7.77 -7.55
CA GLY A 191 -6.11 7.96 -9.00
C GLY A 191 -5.08 8.97 -9.46
N GLY A 192 -4.67 8.87 -10.72
CA GLY A 192 -3.75 9.79 -11.38
C GLY A 192 -2.29 9.69 -10.90
N THR A 193 -1.95 8.66 -10.15
CA THR A 193 -0.58 8.39 -9.69
C THR A 193 -0.32 6.88 -9.67
N SER A 194 0.83 6.48 -10.22
CA SER A 194 1.33 5.10 -10.14
C SER A 194 2.34 4.89 -9.02
N TYR A 195 2.54 5.89 -8.14
CA TYR A 195 3.45 5.74 -7.00
C TYR A 195 2.83 4.82 -5.95
N ALA A 196 3.38 3.61 -5.79
CA ALA A 196 2.77 2.57 -4.96
C ALA A 196 2.73 2.93 -3.47
N GLY A 197 3.64 3.82 -3.04
CA GLY A 197 3.67 4.33 -1.67
C GLY A 197 2.40 5.08 -1.22
N GLU A 198 1.50 5.47 -2.13
CA GLU A 198 0.20 6.01 -1.73
C GLU A 198 -0.70 4.94 -1.09
N MET A 199 -0.67 3.69 -1.55
CA MET A 199 -1.40 2.58 -0.91
C MET A 199 -0.85 2.33 0.51
N LYS A 200 0.48 2.23 0.64
CA LYS A 200 1.19 2.10 1.94
C LYS A 200 0.71 3.16 2.93
N LYS A 201 0.90 4.43 2.55
CA LYS A 201 0.61 5.56 3.46
C LYS A 201 -0.87 5.77 3.69
N SER A 202 -1.75 5.23 2.83
CA SER A 202 -3.19 5.20 3.11
C SER A 202 -3.52 4.27 4.28
N VAL A 203 -2.97 3.06 4.32
CA VAL A 203 -3.11 2.15 5.49
C VAL A 203 -2.55 2.80 6.74
N PHE A 204 -1.36 3.41 6.66
CA PHE A 204 -0.77 4.13 7.78
C PHE A 204 -1.67 5.25 8.30
N THR A 205 -2.26 6.03 7.40
CA THR A 205 -3.18 7.12 7.76
C THR A 205 -4.39 6.60 8.49
N ILE A 206 -4.96 5.49 8.04
CA ILE A 206 -6.11 4.86 8.66
C ILE A 206 -5.76 4.41 10.09
N LEU A 207 -4.62 3.73 10.26
CA LEU A 207 -4.17 3.27 11.57
C LEU A 207 -3.84 4.44 12.51
N ASN A 208 -3.27 5.54 11.98
CA ASN A 208 -3.05 6.77 12.76
C ASN A 208 -4.35 7.38 13.30
N TYR A 209 -5.48 7.16 12.64
CA TYR A 209 -6.79 7.62 13.10
C TYR A 209 -7.48 6.63 14.04
N LEU A 210 -7.43 5.32 13.72
CA LEU A 210 -8.22 4.30 14.43
C LEU A 210 -7.60 3.82 15.75
N LEU A 211 -6.27 3.94 15.91
CA LEU A 211 -5.55 3.39 17.06
C LEU A 211 -5.50 4.28 18.30
N PRO A 212 -5.34 5.62 18.20
CA PRO A 212 -5.26 6.48 19.39
C PRO A 212 -6.46 6.36 20.34
N PRO A 213 -7.73 6.28 19.86
CA PRO A 213 -8.88 6.06 20.74
C PRO A 213 -8.86 4.72 21.49
N LYS A 214 -8.05 3.76 21.03
CA LYS A 214 -7.82 2.45 21.68
C LYS A 214 -6.60 2.45 22.59
N HIS A 215 -6.03 3.62 22.90
CA HIS A 215 -4.79 3.78 23.67
C HIS A 215 -3.58 3.07 23.07
N VAL A 216 -3.54 2.97 21.73
CA VAL A 216 -2.38 2.50 20.99
C VAL A 216 -1.75 3.70 20.29
N MET A 217 -0.46 3.93 20.52
CA MET A 217 0.28 5.02 19.90
C MET A 217 0.82 4.57 18.52
N PRO A 218 0.29 5.09 17.40
CA PRO A 218 0.87 4.87 16.09
C PRO A 218 2.17 5.68 15.95
N MET A 219 3.18 5.09 15.34
CA MET A 219 4.52 5.65 15.23
C MET A 219 5.05 5.48 13.80
N HIS A 220 5.70 6.53 13.30
CA HIS A 220 6.48 6.49 12.07
C HIS A 220 7.96 6.35 12.43
N CYS A 221 8.41 5.12 12.64
CA CYS A 221 9.72 4.77 13.18
C CYS A 221 10.16 3.39 12.68
N SER A 222 11.44 3.08 12.80
CA SER A 222 11.89 1.68 12.76
C SER A 222 11.98 1.13 14.17
N VAL A 223 11.84 -0.20 14.30
CA VAL A 223 11.99 -0.91 15.58
C VAL A 223 12.83 -2.16 15.37
N ASN A 224 13.81 -2.39 16.25
CA ASN A 224 14.52 -3.66 16.34
C ASN A 224 14.58 -4.15 17.80
N VAL A 225 14.84 -5.44 17.98
CA VAL A 225 14.88 -6.09 19.28
C VAL A 225 16.20 -6.82 19.49
N GLY A 226 16.80 -6.63 20.68
CA GLY A 226 18.00 -7.36 21.09
C GLY A 226 17.67 -8.79 21.53
N LYS A 227 18.71 -9.58 21.80
CA LYS A 227 18.56 -10.98 22.22
C LYS A 227 17.81 -11.14 23.55
N ASP A 228 17.87 -10.12 24.40
CA ASP A 228 17.23 -10.12 25.73
C ASP A 228 15.79 -9.55 25.67
N GLY A 229 15.27 -9.27 24.47
CA GLY A 229 13.92 -8.72 24.28
C GLY A 229 13.82 -7.20 24.44
N ASP A 230 14.95 -6.50 24.60
CA ASP A 230 15.00 -5.04 24.68
C ASP A 230 14.69 -4.43 23.31
N ALA A 231 13.58 -3.68 23.21
CA ALA A 231 13.20 -2.99 21.97
C ALA A 231 13.86 -1.61 21.89
N ALA A 232 14.37 -1.25 20.72
CA ALA A 232 14.83 0.11 20.39
C ALA A 232 13.95 0.71 19.28
N VAL A 233 13.55 1.96 19.47
CA VAL A 233 12.66 2.70 18.55
C VAL A 233 13.42 3.88 17.97
N PHE A 234 13.43 4.00 16.64
CA PHE A 234 14.18 5.03 15.93
C PHE A 234 13.24 5.94 15.14
N PHE A 235 13.00 7.14 15.65
CA PHE A 235 12.27 8.18 14.93
C PHE A 235 13.20 8.97 14.01
N GLY A 236 12.68 9.39 12.86
CA GLY A 236 13.46 10.16 11.90
C GLY A 236 12.72 10.36 10.58
N LEU A 237 13.04 11.44 9.87
CA LEU A 237 12.51 11.68 8.54
C LEU A 237 13.17 10.74 7.51
N SER A 238 12.71 10.80 6.27
CA SER A 238 13.35 10.04 5.19
C SER A 238 14.79 10.53 4.98
N GLY A 239 15.76 9.62 4.94
CA GLY A 239 17.18 9.95 4.74
C GLY A 239 17.96 10.30 6.02
N THR A 240 17.37 10.22 7.21
CA THR A 240 18.07 10.52 8.48
C THR A 240 18.72 9.29 9.14
N GLY A 241 18.96 8.22 8.38
CA GLY A 241 19.65 7.01 8.86
C GLY A 241 18.80 6.00 9.63
N LYS A 242 17.46 6.13 9.69
CA LYS A 242 16.58 5.16 10.39
C LYS A 242 16.85 3.72 9.97
N THR A 243 16.75 3.45 8.66
CA THR A 243 16.90 2.10 8.09
C THR A 243 18.28 1.52 8.36
N THR A 244 19.34 2.32 8.15
CA THR A 244 20.72 1.93 8.39
C THR A 244 20.98 1.62 9.87
N LEU A 245 20.48 2.45 10.80
CA LEU A 245 20.65 2.23 12.24
C LEU A 245 19.78 1.08 12.78
N SER A 246 18.63 0.81 12.17
CA SER A 246 17.78 -0.32 12.58
C SER A 246 18.27 -1.67 12.07
N ALA A 247 19.01 -1.69 10.96
CA ALA A 247 19.59 -2.90 10.35
C ALA A 247 20.91 -3.30 11.04
N ASP A 248 20.91 -3.37 12.37
CA ASP A 248 22.03 -3.85 13.16
C ASP A 248 22.08 -5.39 13.10
N PRO A 249 23.19 -6.02 12.65
CA PRO A 249 23.30 -7.47 12.52
C PRO A 249 23.20 -8.24 13.85
N HIS A 250 23.28 -7.55 14.99
CA HIS A 250 23.13 -8.15 16.31
C HIS A 250 21.70 -8.05 16.87
N ARG A 251 20.78 -7.40 16.15
CA ARG A 251 19.40 -7.15 16.57
C ARG A 251 18.42 -7.61 15.49
N THR A 252 17.29 -8.18 15.90
CA THR A 252 16.25 -8.60 14.94
C THR A 252 15.40 -7.40 14.57
N LEU A 253 15.33 -7.08 13.28
CA LEU A 253 14.43 -6.03 12.77
C LEU A 253 12.96 -6.45 12.94
N ILE A 254 12.17 -5.61 13.59
CA ILE A 254 10.71 -5.81 13.71
C ILE A 254 9.98 -5.15 12.54
N GLY A 255 10.45 -3.98 12.11
CA GLY A 255 9.96 -3.25 10.94
C GLY A 255 10.75 -1.96 10.70
N ASP A 256 10.70 -1.43 9.48
CA ASP A 256 11.53 -0.31 9.04
C ASP A 256 10.84 1.06 9.10
N ASP A 257 9.51 1.14 9.22
CA ASP A 257 8.82 2.42 9.01
C ASP A 257 7.56 2.67 9.88
N GLU A 258 6.71 1.68 10.15
CA GLU A 258 5.39 1.92 10.75
C GLU A 258 5.03 0.93 11.88
N HIS A 259 4.84 1.43 13.10
CA HIS A 259 4.56 0.59 14.28
C HIS A 259 3.44 1.14 15.15
N GLY A 260 2.79 0.25 15.90
CA GLY A 260 1.91 0.60 17.01
C GLY A 260 2.58 0.27 18.33
N TRP A 261 2.36 1.09 19.35
CA TRP A 261 2.73 0.80 20.73
C TRP A 261 1.46 0.70 21.58
N GLY A 262 1.11 -0.53 21.95
CA GLY A 262 -0.04 -0.84 22.81
C GLY A 262 0.38 -1.32 24.21
N ALA A 263 -0.58 -1.85 24.97
CA ALA A 263 -0.35 -2.30 26.35
C ALA A 263 0.64 -3.47 26.48
N THR A 264 0.77 -4.30 25.44
CA THR A 264 1.60 -5.51 25.40
C THR A 264 2.96 -5.29 24.74
N GLY A 265 3.22 -4.11 24.17
CA GLY A 265 4.48 -3.78 23.50
C GLY A 265 4.30 -3.10 22.15
N THR A 266 5.36 -3.16 21.34
CA THR A 266 5.37 -2.64 19.98
C THR A 266 5.03 -3.73 18.98
N PHE A 267 4.34 -3.37 17.90
CA PHE A 267 4.03 -4.28 16.80
C PHE A 267 4.12 -3.55 15.46
N ASN A 268 4.59 -4.26 14.43
CA ASN A 268 4.69 -3.72 13.07
C ASN A 268 3.29 -3.57 12.45
N PHE A 269 3.07 -2.52 11.67
CA PHE A 269 1.87 -2.38 10.84
C PHE A 269 1.99 -3.13 9.51
N GLU A 270 3.21 -3.42 9.09
CA GLU A 270 3.55 -3.98 7.78
C GLU A 270 3.99 -5.44 7.90
N GLY A 271 3.90 -6.18 6.79
CA GLY A 271 4.43 -7.54 6.60
C GLY A 271 5.72 -7.59 5.76
N GLY A 272 6.15 -6.45 5.22
CA GLY A 272 7.38 -6.32 4.44
C GLY A 272 8.03 -4.95 4.60
N CYS A 273 8.87 -4.56 3.63
CA CYS A 273 9.65 -3.32 3.67
C CYS A 273 9.58 -2.58 2.33
N TYR A 274 9.70 -1.26 2.38
CA TYR A 274 9.76 -0.40 1.19
C TYR A 274 10.98 0.51 1.28
N ALA A 275 12.14 -0.09 1.01
CA ALA A 275 13.45 0.53 1.21
C ALA A 275 13.83 1.49 0.08
N LYS A 276 14.64 2.50 0.43
CA LYS A 276 15.27 3.37 -0.55
C LYS A 276 16.51 2.68 -1.13
N MET A 277 16.64 2.78 -2.45
CA MET A 277 17.69 2.10 -3.22
C MET A 277 18.86 3.01 -3.62
N ILE A 278 18.73 4.33 -3.45
CA ILE A 278 19.74 5.28 -3.92
C ILE A 278 21.08 5.04 -3.20
N ARG A 279 22.13 4.68 -3.96
CA ARG A 279 23.47 4.34 -3.44
C ARG A 279 23.48 3.10 -2.55
N LEU A 280 22.59 2.14 -2.82
CA LEU A 280 22.58 0.88 -2.09
C LEU A 280 23.90 0.13 -2.31
N SER A 281 24.58 -0.26 -1.24
CA SER A 281 25.86 -0.96 -1.31
C SER A 281 25.71 -2.37 -0.70
N PRO A 282 26.28 -3.40 -1.35
CA PRO A 282 26.32 -4.75 -0.76
C PRO A 282 27.14 -4.80 0.53
N GLU A 283 28.07 -3.87 0.75
CA GLU A 283 28.86 -3.77 1.97
C GLU A 283 28.09 -3.08 3.11
N ALA A 284 27.34 -2.01 2.81
CA ALA A 284 26.63 -1.23 3.81
C ALA A 284 25.27 -1.85 4.20
N GLU A 285 24.51 -2.37 3.23
CA GLU A 285 23.19 -2.96 3.45
C GLU A 285 23.04 -4.34 2.75
N PRO A 286 23.84 -5.36 3.13
CA PRO A 286 23.90 -6.65 2.43
C PRO A 286 22.55 -7.36 2.32
N GLU A 287 21.71 -7.28 3.35
CA GLU A 287 20.39 -7.93 3.37
C GLU A 287 19.42 -7.27 2.38
N ILE A 288 19.38 -5.94 2.33
CA ILE A 288 18.55 -5.18 1.38
C ILE A 288 19.09 -5.40 -0.03
N TYR A 289 20.41 -5.31 -0.22
CA TYR A 289 21.05 -5.55 -1.52
C TYR A 289 20.77 -6.96 -2.05
N ALA A 290 20.75 -7.98 -1.19
CA ALA A 290 20.41 -9.35 -1.59
C ALA A 290 18.98 -9.47 -2.16
N THR A 291 18.04 -8.63 -1.74
CA THR A 291 16.67 -8.63 -2.29
C THR A 291 16.61 -8.18 -3.74
N THR A 292 17.58 -7.38 -4.20
CA THR A 292 17.69 -6.91 -5.60
C THR A 292 18.04 -8.03 -6.58
N LYS A 293 18.36 -9.22 -6.07
CA LYS A 293 18.71 -10.42 -6.84
C LYS A 293 17.76 -11.58 -6.58
N ARG A 294 16.50 -11.28 -6.24
CA ARG A 294 15.48 -12.27 -5.92
C ARG A 294 14.24 -12.09 -6.77
N PHE A 295 13.74 -13.21 -7.29
CA PHE A 295 12.45 -13.26 -7.95
C PHE A 295 11.34 -12.79 -7.02
N GLY A 296 10.42 -12.00 -7.56
CA GLY A 296 9.30 -11.43 -6.82
C GLY A 296 9.56 -10.07 -6.19
N THR A 297 10.81 -9.66 -5.96
CA THR A 297 11.12 -8.30 -5.51
C THR A 297 10.64 -7.27 -6.54
N VAL A 298 9.99 -6.21 -6.08
CA VAL A 298 9.59 -5.08 -6.93
C VAL A 298 10.60 -3.94 -6.80
N LEU A 299 11.17 -3.52 -7.91
CA LEU A 299 12.11 -2.39 -7.99
C LEU A 299 11.45 -1.23 -8.73
N GLU A 300 11.11 -0.19 -7.98
CA GLU A 300 10.40 0.97 -8.51
C GLU A 300 11.40 2.02 -9.03
N ASN A 301 11.29 2.39 -10.31
CA ASN A 301 12.07 3.44 -10.97
C ASN A 301 13.60 3.23 -11.02
N VAL A 302 14.08 2.01 -10.76
CA VAL A 302 15.50 1.67 -10.91
C VAL A 302 15.91 1.67 -12.38
N VAL A 303 17.10 2.17 -12.67
CA VAL A 303 17.66 2.13 -14.03
C VAL A 303 18.09 0.70 -14.35
N MET A 304 17.66 0.22 -15.51
CA MET A 304 17.98 -1.12 -15.99
C MET A 304 18.37 -1.05 -17.46
N ASP A 305 19.50 -1.67 -17.81
CA ASP A 305 19.92 -1.80 -19.19
C ASP A 305 18.90 -2.66 -19.97
N PRO A 306 18.37 -2.18 -21.11
CA PRO A 306 17.26 -2.84 -21.79
C PRO A 306 17.66 -4.16 -22.47
N VAL A 307 18.96 -4.39 -22.72
CA VAL A 307 19.47 -5.56 -23.44
C VAL A 307 19.95 -6.61 -22.45
N THR A 308 20.90 -6.25 -21.59
CA THR A 308 21.54 -7.13 -20.60
C THR A 308 20.66 -7.39 -19.39
N ARG A 309 19.67 -6.52 -19.14
CA ARG A 309 18.79 -6.54 -17.95
C ARG A 309 19.54 -6.33 -16.63
N GLU A 310 20.75 -5.77 -16.68
CA GLU A 310 21.51 -5.41 -15.50
C GLU A 310 20.97 -4.11 -14.88
N LEU A 311 20.99 -4.05 -13.54
CA LEU A 311 20.55 -2.89 -12.76
C LEU A 311 21.71 -1.93 -12.56
N ASP A 312 21.41 -0.63 -12.59
CA ASP A 312 22.30 0.45 -12.16
C ASP A 312 21.78 0.98 -10.82
N LEU A 313 22.46 0.56 -9.73
CA LEU A 313 22.05 0.72 -8.33
C LEU A 313 22.83 1.84 -7.60
#